data_AF-A0A2U2AKT7-F1
#
_entry.id   AF-A0A2U2AKT7-F1
#
_cell.length_a   1.000
_cell.length_b   1.000
_cell.length_c   1.000
_cell.angle_alpha   90.00
_cell.angle_beta   90.00
_cell.angle_gamma   90.00
#
_symmetry.space_group_name_H-M   'P 1'
#
loop_
_entity.id
_entity.type
_entity.pdbx_description
1 polymer ?
#
loop_
_entity_poly.entity_id
_entity_poly.type
_entity_poly.pdbx_seq_one_letter_code
_entity_poly.pdbx_strand_id
1 'polypeptide(L)'
;MSNREKSRKYQVRFTGELLPGFAKEQVILAIAKAYNVAPDEISKWFVPGGVTLRENASAEEVAQLEGFFKTQGLRLEVIDLSNEVESVRPKLDESAVHERNKSDDELLSSIESAQDSEQANRSIDEPSMLSPSEQEASREEPYSNQHHNIPDIKLNELSKESLEQMFSQMKAMLIPPSLAGFVPAALGRRTLAFILDYLIISFLSFVVIYLLGMLNLIDITPFQEYFTLAKGHLSVEDLMVNPELQPIMQEMISVLTIWVSLTFVLYFVLLEKLYGASLGKRLFNIRVYSLRSGGLMSWNVAIFRTMLFYIGLNFLTAIPIVGGILFLITLLWATRDPLFKRTLYDLFAGTIVGTLPNQK
;
A
#
# COMPACT_ATOMS: atom_id res chain seq x y z
N MET A 1 -17.30 -26.89 8.42
CA MET A 1 -18.50 -26.08 8.75
C MET A 1 -19.67 -27.02 8.91
N SER A 2 -20.14 -27.18 10.15
CA SER A 2 -21.27 -28.05 10.50
C SER A 2 -22.56 -27.45 9.94
N ASN A 3 -23.54 -28.27 9.53
CA ASN A 3 -24.84 -27.81 9.01
C ASN A 3 -25.58 -26.85 9.97
N ARG A 4 -25.20 -26.83 11.26
CA ARG A 4 -25.71 -25.89 12.28
C ARG A 4 -25.24 -24.44 12.10
N GLU A 5 -24.13 -24.17 11.42
CA GLU A 5 -23.66 -22.80 11.19
C GLU A 5 -24.46 -22.07 10.10
N LYS A 6 -25.08 -22.82 9.17
CA LYS A 6 -25.83 -22.25 8.04
C LYS A 6 -27.19 -21.63 8.42
N SER A 7 -27.67 -21.82 9.65
CA SER A 7 -28.99 -21.32 10.08
C SER A 7 -28.95 -20.12 11.02
N ARG A 8 -27.77 -19.62 11.41
CA ARG A 8 -27.69 -18.43 12.26
C ARG A 8 -28.00 -17.18 11.45
N LYS A 9 -28.90 -16.35 11.97
CA LYS A 9 -29.29 -15.06 11.40
C LYS A 9 -28.80 -13.96 12.31
N TYR A 10 -28.27 -12.91 11.72
CA TYR A 10 -27.73 -11.76 12.43
C TYR A 10 -28.41 -10.48 11.94
N GLN A 11 -28.61 -9.54 12.85
CA GLN A 11 -28.98 -8.17 12.52
C GLN A 11 -27.72 -7.30 12.55
N VAL A 12 -27.49 -6.54 11.49
CA VAL A 12 -26.36 -5.60 11.38
C VAL A 12 -26.91 -4.18 11.48
N ARG A 13 -26.47 -3.45 12.51
CA ARG A 13 -26.90 -2.10 12.83
C ARG A 13 -25.71 -1.14 12.77
N PHE A 14 -25.89 0.00 12.13
CA PHE A 14 -24.97 1.13 12.26
C PHE A 14 -25.34 1.90 13.53
N THR A 15 -24.38 2.20 14.39
CA THR A 15 -24.62 2.85 15.69
C THR A 15 -24.90 4.36 15.60
N GLY A 16 -24.61 4.99 14.45
CA GLY A 16 -24.61 6.44 14.30
C GLY A 16 -23.25 7.09 14.54
N GLU A 17 -22.26 6.33 15.04
CA GLU A 17 -20.92 6.80 15.36
C GLU A 17 -19.86 6.39 14.34
N LEU A 18 -18.86 7.25 14.15
CA LEU A 18 -17.72 6.97 13.28
C LEU A 18 -16.50 6.51 14.08
N LEU A 19 -15.63 5.74 13.44
CA LEU A 19 -14.30 5.44 13.94
C LEU A 19 -13.43 6.72 13.95
N PRO A 20 -12.48 6.84 14.89
CA PRO A 20 -11.59 8.00 14.95
C PRO A 20 -10.84 8.25 13.63
N GLY A 21 -10.76 9.51 13.22
CA GLY A 21 -10.02 9.93 12.01
C GLY A 21 -10.85 9.96 10.72
N PHE A 22 -12.14 9.63 10.76
CA PHE A 22 -13.04 9.72 9.62
C PHE A 22 -13.97 10.93 9.72
N ALA A 23 -14.05 11.73 8.66
CA ALA A 23 -14.98 12.85 8.55
C ALA A 23 -16.34 12.39 7.98
N LYS A 24 -17.45 12.81 8.60
CA LYS A 24 -18.81 12.38 8.26
C LYS A 24 -19.14 12.56 6.78
N GLU A 25 -18.75 13.69 6.20
CA GLU A 25 -19.03 14.03 4.80
C GLU A 25 -18.29 13.09 3.84
N GLN A 26 -17.04 12.74 4.15
CA GLN A 26 -16.24 11.83 3.33
C GLN A 26 -16.84 10.42 3.33
N VAL A 27 -17.29 9.97 4.50
CA VAL A 27 -17.94 8.67 4.69
C VAL A 27 -19.27 8.60 3.92
N ILE A 28 -20.10 9.64 4.03
CA ILE A 28 -21.37 9.76 3.29
C ILE A 28 -21.13 9.63 1.79
N LEU A 29 -20.18 10.39 1.24
CA LEU A 29 -19.87 10.37 -0.20
C LEU A 29 -19.33 9.01 -0.67
N ALA A 30 -18.46 8.39 0.13
CA ALA A 30 -17.88 7.09 -0.22
C ALA A 30 -18.93 5.98 -0.28
N ILE A 31 -19.84 5.94 0.71
CA ILE A 31 -20.95 4.97 0.74
C ILE A 31 -21.98 5.27 -0.35
N ALA A 32 -22.38 6.54 -0.51
CA ALA A 32 -23.31 6.95 -1.55
C ALA A 32 -22.83 6.52 -2.94
N LYS A 33 -21.53 6.70 -3.21
CA LYS A 33 -20.89 6.25 -4.44
C LYS A 33 -20.88 4.73 -4.58
N ALA A 34 -20.61 3.98 -3.52
CA ALA A 34 -20.55 2.52 -3.56
C ALA A 34 -21.93 1.88 -3.82
N TYR A 35 -22.99 2.46 -3.27
CA TYR A 35 -24.37 1.97 -3.42
C TYR A 35 -25.14 2.64 -4.57
N ASN A 36 -24.53 3.62 -5.24
CA ASN A 36 -25.16 4.42 -6.29
C ASN A 36 -26.47 5.10 -5.83
N VAL A 37 -26.44 5.68 -4.63
CA VAL A 37 -27.56 6.41 -4.01
C VAL A 37 -27.16 7.87 -3.77
N ALA A 38 -28.14 8.75 -3.58
CA ALA A 38 -27.87 10.15 -3.28
C ALA A 38 -27.20 10.30 -1.90
N PRO A 39 -26.24 11.22 -1.72
CA PRO A 39 -25.62 11.51 -0.41
C PRO A 39 -26.64 11.81 0.69
N ASP A 40 -27.76 12.45 0.34
CA ASP A 40 -28.85 12.79 1.25
C ASP A 40 -29.61 11.57 1.79
N GLU A 41 -29.55 10.42 1.12
CA GLU A 41 -30.13 9.18 1.64
C GLU A 41 -29.23 8.56 2.71
N ILE A 42 -27.92 8.61 2.50
CA ILE A 42 -26.93 8.10 3.47
C ILE A 42 -26.82 9.03 4.69
N SER A 43 -26.99 10.34 4.52
CA SER A 43 -26.95 11.29 5.64
C SER A 43 -28.04 11.01 6.68
N LYS A 44 -29.18 10.45 6.27
CA LYS A 44 -30.29 10.01 7.15
C LYS A 44 -29.91 8.85 8.07
N TRP A 45 -28.81 8.14 7.80
CA TRP A 45 -28.33 7.04 8.66
C TRP A 45 -27.69 7.56 9.96
N PHE A 46 -27.26 8.82 9.98
CA PHE A 46 -26.58 9.45 11.11
C PHE A 46 -27.57 10.08 12.10
N VAL A 47 -28.51 9.28 12.58
CA VAL A 47 -29.46 9.65 13.64
C VAL A 47 -28.99 9.10 14.99
N PRO A 48 -29.32 9.75 16.12
CA PRO A 48 -29.09 9.18 17.44
C PRO A 48 -29.76 7.80 17.56
N GLY A 49 -29.00 6.79 17.96
CA GLY A 49 -29.44 5.38 17.97
C GLY A 49 -29.23 4.64 16.65
N GLY A 50 -28.75 5.31 15.61
CA GLY A 50 -28.33 4.68 14.37
C GLY A 50 -29.45 4.01 13.57
N VAL A 51 -29.09 3.16 12.62
CA VAL A 51 -30.04 2.52 11.69
C VAL A 51 -29.71 1.05 11.47
N THR A 52 -30.75 0.23 11.29
CA THR A 52 -30.59 -1.17 10.89
C THR A 52 -30.27 -1.24 9.40
N LEU A 53 -29.08 -1.75 9.07
CA LEU A 53 -28.65 -1.92 7.68
C LEU A 53 -29.18 -3.22 7.09
N ARG A 54 -29.27 -4.28 7.92
CA ARG A 54 -29.76 -5.60 7.52
C ARG A 54 -30.39 -6.32 8.71
N GLU A 55 -31.62 -6.81 8.55
CA GLU A 55 -32.34 -7.51 9.62
C GLU A 55 -31.99 -9.01 9.70
N ASN A 56 -31.78 -9.67 8.57
CA ASN A 56 -31.55 -11.12 8.50
C ASN A 56 -30.35 -11.41 7.61
N ALA A 57 -29.15 -11.13 8.11
CA ALA A 57 -27.88 -11.43 7.45
C ALA A 57 -27.39 -12.84 7.82
N SER A 58 -26.89 -13.57 6.83
CA SER A 58 -26.06 -14.76 7.04
C SER A 58 -24.68 -14.38 7.61
N ALA A 59 -23.97 -15.33 8.22
CA ALA A 59 -22.61 -15.08 8.75
C ALA A 59 -21.64 -14.54 7.68
N GLU A 60 -21.77 -15.03 6.44
CA GLU A 60 -20.95 -14.56 5.31
C GLU A 60 -21.28 -13.12 4.92
N GLU A 61 -22.58 -12.76 4.87
CA GLU A 61 -22.99 -11.38 4.60
C GLU A 61 -22.53 -10.43 5.72
N VAL A 62 -22.58 -10.85 6.99
CA VAL A 62 -22.09 -10.03 8.12
C VAL A 62 -20.61 -9.70 7.92
N ALA A 63 -19.77 -10.69 7.59
CA ALA A 63 -18.34 -10.47 7.37
C ALA A 63 -18.06 -9.50 6.21
N GLN A 64 -18.85 -9.59 5.14
CA GLN A 64 -18.76 -8.67 4.00
C GLN A 64 -19.17 -7.24 4.37
N LEU A 65 -20.31 -7.09 5.07
CA LEU A 65 -20.82 -5.79 5.51
C LEU A 65 -19.86 -5.15 6.52
N GLU A 66 -19.37 -5.90 7.51
CA GLU A 66 -18.41 -5.39 8.48
C GLU A 66 -17.11 -4.95 7.81
N GLY A 67 -16.53 -5.80 6.94
CA GLY A 67 -15.33 -5.46 6.20
C GLY A 67 -15.49 -4.18 5.38
N PHE A 68 -16.59 -4.07 4.62
CA PHE A 68 -16.87 -2.89 3.81
C PHE A 68 -17.04 -1.63 4.67
N PHE A 69 -17.99 -1.62 5.61
CA PHE A 69 -18.33 -0.41 6.36
C PHE A 69 -17.24 0.03 7.35
N LYS A 70 -16.49 -0.91 7.92
CA LYS A 70 -15.34 -0.59 8.79
C LYS A 70 -14.22 0.10 8.02
N THR A 71 -13.97 -0.29 6.76
CA THR A 71 -12.99 0.42 5.90
C THR A 71 -13.44 1.83 5.55
N GLN A 72 -14.75 2.09 5.54
CA GLN A 72 -15.33 3.42 5.38
C GLN A 72 -15.48 4.17 6.70
N GLY A 73 -15.04 3.62 7.83
CA GLY A 73 -15.05 4.31 9.12
C GLY A 73 -16.36 4.24 9.92
N LEU A 74 -17.30 3.35 9.59
CA LEU A 74 -18.53 3.18 10.39
C LEU A 74 -18.30 2.23 11.56
N ARG A 75 -18.89 2.56 12.71
CA ARG A 75 -19.01 1.62 13.84
C ARG A 75 -20.31 0.83 13.73
N LEU A 76 -20.18 -0.47 13.47
CA LEU A 76 -21.30 -1.40 13.40
C LEU A 76 -21.49 -2.19 14.70
N GLU A 77 -22.72 -2.58 14.96
CA GLU A 77 -23.15 -3.52 15.99
C GLU A 77 -23.82 -4.73 15.30
N VAL A 78 -23.41 -5.94 15.68
CA VAL A 78 -23.95 -7.20 15.14
C VAL A 78 -24.67 -7.93 16.25
N ILE A 79 -25.97 -8.19 16.05
CA ILE A 79 -26.85 -8.84 17.03
C ILE A 79 -27.20 -10.23 16.52
N ASP A 80 -26.96 -11.28 17.32
CA ASP A 80 -27.34 -12.65 16.97
C ASP A 80 -28.82 -12.89 17.29
N LEU A 81 -29.63 -13.15 16.27
CA LEU A 81 -31.07 -13.36 16.40
C LEU A 81 -31.43 -14.81 16.77
N SER A 82 -30.46 -15.72 16.85
CA SER A 82 -30.73 -17.13 17.12
C SER A 82 -31.17 -17.43 18.56
N ASN A 83 -30.96 -16.49 19.49
CA ASN A 83 -31.30 -16.67 20.91
C ASN A 83 -32.75 -16.30 21.28
N GLU A 84 -33.52 -15.62 20.41
CA GLU A 84 -34.89 -15.20 20.76
C GLU A 84 -35.95 -16.31 20.63
N VAL A 85 -35.63 -17.46 20.02
CA VAL A 85 -36.63 -18.50 19.72
C VAL A 85 -36.81 -19.52 20.86
N GLU A 86 -36.00 -19.49 21.92
CA GLU A 86 -35.99 -20.59 22.92
C GLU A 86 -36.86 -20.37 24.17
N SER A 87 -37.63 -19.28 24.31
CA SER A 87 -38.34 -18.97 25.57
C SER A 87 -39.85 -19.26 25.63
N VAL A 88 -40.43 -20.03 24.72
CA VAL A 88 -41.83 -20.50 24.85
C VAL A 88 -41.95 -21.99 24.55
N ARG A 89 -41.42 -22.84 25.44
CA ARG A 89 -41.91 -24.22 25.55
C ARG A 89 -43.12 -24.23 26.49
N PRO A 90 -44.29 -24.74 26.06
CA PRO A 90 -45.36 -25.10 26.97
C PRO A 90 -44.82 -26.15 27.96
N LYS A 91 -45.02 -25.93 29.26
CA LYS A 91 -44.81 -26.97 30.27
C LYS A 91 -45.73 -28.15 29.95
N LEU A 92 -45.15 -29.23 29.42
CA LEU A 92 -45.80 -30.53 29.29
C LEU A 92 -45.26 -31.41 30.42
N ASP A 93 -46.20 -32.01 31.13
CA ASP A 93 -46.04 -32.80 32.35
C ASP A 93 -44.87 -33.78 32.33
N GLU A 94 -44.02 -33.65 33.35
CA GLU A 94 -43.07 -34.67 33.80
C GLU A 94 -43.84 -35.80 34.49
N SER A 95 -44.37 -36.73 33.70
CA SER A 95 -44.66 -38.07 34.19
C SER A 95 -44.63 -39.04 33.03
N ALA A 96 -43.48 -39.69 32.81
CA ALA A 96 -43.36 -41.14 32.92
C ALA A 96 -42.14 -41.71 32.14
N VAL A 97 -41.57 -42.74 32.76
CA VAL A 97 -40.87 -43.88 32.15
C VAL A 97 -39.33 -43.82 32.05
N HIS A 98 -38.73 -44.43 33.07
CA HIS A 98 -37.50 -45.21 33.06
C HIS A 98 -37.36 -46.19 31.88
N GLU A 99 -36.15 -46.35 31.35
CA GLU A 99 -35.37 -47.61 31.22
C GLU A 99 -34.21 -47.38 30.22
N ARG A 100 -32.94 -47.36 30.66
CA ARG A 100 -32.02 -48.50 30.88
C ARG A 100 -31.46 -49.11 29.57
N ASN A 101 -30.16 -48.91 29.34
CA ASN A 101 -29.12 -49.85 28.85
C ASN A 101 -27.87 -49.03 28.43
N LYS A 102 -26.66 -49.17 29.02
CA LYS A 102 -25.71 -50.32 29.05
C LYS A 102 -25.49 -50.82 27.61
N SER A 103 -24.34 -50.74 26.94
CA SER A 103 -22.91 -50.87 27.25
C SER A 103 -22.16 -50.36 25.98
N ASP A 104 -20.89 -49.95 25.96
CA ASP A 104 -19.63 -50.72 25.88
C ASP A 104 -18.52 -49.63 25.89
N ASP A 105 -17.58 -49.59 26.84
CA ASP A 105 -16.34 -50.36 26.97
C ASP A 105 -15.39 -50.38 25.75
N GLU A 106 -14.11 -50.12 26.07
CA GLU A 106 -12.87 -50.29 25.29
C GLU A 106 -12.46 -49.27 24.22
N LEU A 107 -11.59 -48.33 24.61
CA LEU A 107 -10.22 -48.23 24.05
C LEU A 107 -9.38 -47.20 24.83
N LEU A 108 -8.63 -47.72 25.80
CA LEU A 108 -7.51 -47.07 26.48
C LEU A 108 -6.19 -47.42 25.78
N SER A 109 -5.18 -46.58 26.05
CA SER A 109 -3.77 -46.69 25.66
C SER A 109 -3.51 -46.18 24.22
N SER A 110 -2.63 -45.23 23.96
CA SER A 110 -1.32 -45.03 24.56
C SER A 110 -0.76 -43.63 24.21
N ILE A 111 0.28 -43.25 24.95
CA ILE A 111 1.34 -42.26 24.66
C ILE A 111 1.19 -40.96 25.46
N GLU A 112 1.73 -41.05 26.66
CA GLU A 112 2.14 -39.98 27.55
C GLU A 112 3.69 -40.02 27.67
N SER A 113 4.28 -38.87 27.96
CA SER A 113 5.70 -38.59 28.35
C SER A 113 6.75 -38.55 27.21
N ALA A 114 7.73 -37.63 27.19
CA ALA A 114 8.33 -36.79 28.22
C ALA A 114 8.95 -35.51 27.57
N GLN A 115 8.85 -34.32 28.19
CA GLN A 115 9.91 -33.59 28.94
C GLN A 115 11.09 -33.10 28.08
N ASP A 116 11.74 -31.95 28.26
CA ASP A 116 11.75 -30.86 29.25
C ASP A 116 12.63 -29.73 28.65
N SER A 117 12.78 -28.61 29.37
CA SER A 117 13.70 -27.45 29.17
C SER A 117 13.13 -26.32 28.31
N GLU A 118 13.15 -25.03 28.66
CA GLU A 118 13.88 -24.33 29.72
C GLU A 118 13.23 -22.94 29.92
N GLN A 119 12.92 -22.58 31.16
CA GLN A 119 12.48 -21.24 31.58
C GLN A 119 13.69 -20.30 31.70
N ALA A 120 13.57 -19.08 31.19
CA ALA A 120 14.41 -17.97 31.62
C ALA A 120 13.59 -16.68 31.77
N ASN A 121 13.37 -16.34 33.04
CA ASN A 121 12.91 -15.08 33.61
C ASN A 121 13.49 -13.83 32.94
N ARG A 122 12.65 -12.80 32.74
CA ARG A 122 13.05 -11.40 32.94
C ARG A 122 11.84 -10.52 33.28
N SER A 123 11.64 -10.37 34.59
CA SER A 123 10.96 -9.27 35.26
C SER A 123 11.69 -7.95 34.98
N ILE A 124 10.96 -6.92 34.55
CA ILE A 124 11.43 -5.53 34.58
C ILE A 124 10.34 -4.70 35.23
N ASP A 125 10.78 -4.00 36.27
CA ASP A 125 10.06 -3.20 37.24
C ASP A 125 9.30 -2.01 36.64
N GLU A 126 8.13 -1.77 37.22
CA GLU A 126 7.48 -0.46 37.24
C GLU A 126 8.35 0.58 37.98
N PRO A 127 8.23 1.84 37.57
CA PRO A 127 8.13 2.89 38.57
C PRO A 127 6.86 3.71 38.39
N SER A 128 6.09 3.73 39.47
CA SER A 128 5.15 4.79 39.80
C SER A 128 5.88 6.14 39.90
N MET A 129 5.23 7.23 39.46
CA MET A 129 5.07 8.45 40.25
C MET A 129 4.35 9.56 39.46
N LEU A 130 3.32 10.10 40.13
CA LEU A 130 2.94 11.51 40.25
C LEU A 130 2.30 12.25 39.06
N SER A 131 0.99 12.48 39.24
CA SER A 131 0.21 13.60 38.73
C SER A 131 0.82 14.97 39.10
N PRO A 132 0.58 16.01 38.30
CA PRO A 132 -0.30 17.06 38.80
C PRO A 132 -1.37 17.56 37.81
N SER A 133 -2.47 17.97 38.44
CA SER A 133 -3.59 18.80 38.02
C SER A 133 -3.25 20.09 37.25
N GLU A 134 -4.05 20.41 36.24
CA GLU A 134 -4.45 21.74 35.74
C GLU A 134 -5.47 21.48 34.61
N GLN A 135 -6.80 21.61 34.74
CA GLN A 135 -7.66 22.78 35.00
C GLN A 135 -7.47 23.95 34.00
N GLU A 136 -7.92 23.78 32.75
CA GLU A 136 -8.35 24.88 31.85
C GLU A 136 -9.58 24.38 31.06
N ALA A 137 -10.79 24.78 31.46
CA ALA A 137 -11.49 25.97 30.96
C ALA A 137 -12.01 25.78 29.52
N SER A 138 -13.18 25.12 29.45
CA SER A 138 -14.11 25.11 28.33
C SER A 138 -14.49 26.53 27.91
N ARG A 139 -14.02 26.93 26.72
CA ARG A 139 -14.51 28.10 25.99
C ARG A 139 -15.23 27.60 24.75
N GLU A 140 -16.55 27.43 24.89
CA GLU A 140 -17.45 27.17 23.77
C GLU A 140 -17.50 28.44 22.89
N GLU A 141 -16.88 28.38 21.71
CA GLU A 141 -17.15 29.35 20.66
C GLU A 141 -18.42 28.94 19.88
N PRO A 142 -19.32 29.88 19.58
CA PRO A 142 -20.53 29.58 18.82
C PRO A 142 -20.15 29.33 17.36
N TYR A 143 -20.24 28.06 16.95
CA TYR A 143 -20.18 27.66 15.54
C TYR A 143 -21.35 28.31 14.77
N SER A 144 -21.03 29.38 14.05
CA SER A 144 -21.90 29.99 13.06
C SER A 144 -22.10 29.00 11.90
N ASN A 145 -23.31 28.44 11.81
CA ASN A 145 -23.79 27.68 10.65
C ASN A 145 -23.91 28.60 9.43
N GLN A 146 -22.79 28.90 8.77
CA GLN A 146 -22.81 29.38 7.39
C GLN A 146 -23.11 28.19 6.49
N HIS A 147 -24.39 27.99 6.20
CA HIS A 147 -24.85 27.22 5.03
C HIS A 147 -24.23 27.84 3.77
N HIS A 148 -23.11 27.29 3.32
CA HIS A 148 -22.59 27.53 1.98
C HIS A 148 -23.59 26.91 1.00
N ASN A 149 -24.45 27.74 0.42
CA ASN A 149 -25.27 27.37 -0.73
C ASN A 149 -24.34 26.82 -1.81
N ILE A 150 -24.34 25.50 -2.02
CA ILE A 150 -23.69 24.89 -3.17
C ILE A 150 -24.58 25.26 -4.37
N PRO A 151 -24.11 26.06 -5.32
CA PRO A 151 -24.92 26.45 -6.47
C PRO A 151 -25.29 25.23 -7.29
N ASP A 152 -26.56 25.10 -7.67
CA ASP A 152 -27.03 24.11 -8.65
C ASP A 152 -26.33 24.35 -9.99
N ILE A 153 -25.29 23.56 -10.27
CA ILE A 153 -24.53 23.65 -11.52
C ILE A 153 -25.38 23.03 -12.63
N LYS A 154 -26.00 23.88 -13.46
CA LYS A 154 -26.61 23.45 -14.73
C LYS A 154 -25.50 22.95 -15.66
N LEU A 155 -25.36 21.62 -15.76
CA LEU A 155 -24.33 20.91 -16.55
C LEU A 155 -24.32 21.25 -18.05
N ASN A 156 -25.38 21.84 -18.59
CA ASN A 156 -25.50 22.18 -20.02
C ASN A 156 -24.86 23.52 -20.43
N GLU A 157 -24.38 24.34 -19.48
CA GLU A 157 -23.73 25.64 -19.75
C GLU A 157 -22.28 25.70 -19.23
N LEU A 158 -21.59 24.55 -19.17
CA LEU A 158 -20.15 24.51 -18.89
C LEU A 158 -19.37 25.10 -20.07
N SER A 159 -19.31 26.43 -20.12
CA SER A 159 -18.35 27.19 -20.90
C SER A 159 -16.94 26.63 -20.68
N LYS A 160 -16.14 26.62 -21.75
CA LYS A 160 -14.72 26.24 -21.69
C LYS A 160 -13.97 27.01 -20.61
N GLU A 161 -14.33 28.27 -20.38
CA GLU A 161 -13.73 29.12 -19.34
C GLU A 161 -14.09 28.65 -17.93
N SER A 162 -15.33 28.24 -17.69
CA SER A 162 -15.76 27.67 -16.41
C SER A 162 -15.08 26.33 -16.13
N LEU A 163 -14.88 25.51 -17.16
CA LEU A 163 -14.08 24.27 -17.06
C LEU A 163 -12.62 24.58 -16.70
N GLU A 164 -11.99 25.55 -17.38
CA GLU A 164 -10.62 25.97 -17.07
C GLU A 164 -10.50 26.54 -15.64
N GLN A 165 -11.50 27.28 -15.16
CA GLN A 165 -11.56 27.76 -13.78
C GLN A 165 -11.76 26.63 -12.77
N MET A 166 -12.67 25.69 -13.02
CA MET A 166 -12.86 24.50 -12.17
C MET A 166 -11.60 23.64 -12.11
N PHE A 167 -10.92 23.42 -13.25
CA PHE A 167 -9.65 22.70 -13.27
C PHE A 167 -8.57 23.46 -12.49
N SER A 168 -8.54 24.78 -12.57
CA SER A 168 -7.61 25.62 -11.81
C SER A 168 -7.89 25.58 -10.31
N GLN A 169 -9.16 25.61 -9.90
CA GLN A 169 -9.58 25.49 -8.50
C GLN A 169 -9.31 24.08 -7.94
N MET A 170 -9.66 23.03 -8.68
CA MET A 170 -9.32 21.65 -8.30
C MET A 170 -7.81 21.47 -8.21
N LYS A 171 -7.05 22.04 -9.13
CA LYS A 171 -5.58 22.01 -9.09
C LYS A 171 -5.04 22.72 -7.84
N ALA A 172 -5.62 23.86 -7.47
CA ALA A 172 -5.26 24.56 -6.23
C ALA A 172 -5.63 23.76 -4.97
N MET A 173 -6.71 22.98 -5.02
CA MET A 173 -7.15 22.12 -3.91
C MET A 173 -6.33 20.83 -3.79
N LEU A 174 -5.84 20.28 -4.91
CA LEU A 174 -5.05 19.05 -4.97
C LEU A 174 -3.55 19.25 -4.75
N ILE A 175 -3.03 20.46 -4.98
CA ILE A 175 -1.61 20.79 -4.83
C ILE A 175 -1.39 21.38 -3.43
N PRO A 176 -0.59 20.72 -2.56
CA PRO A 176 -0.16 21.30 -1.30
C PRO A 176 0.42 22.71 -1.51
N PRO A 177 0.16 23.68 -0.62
CA PRO A 177 0.70 25.04 -0.74
C PRO A 177 2.23 25.07 -0.89
N SER A 178 2.93 24.08 -0.32
CA SER A 178 4.39 23.89 -0.43
C SER A 178 4.88 23.58 -1.86
N LEU A 179 3.98 23.18 -2.76
CA LEU A 179 4.25 22.92 -4.17
C LEU A 179 3.73 24.05 -5.09
N ALA A 180 3.42 25.23 -4.54
CA ALA A 180 3.09 26.41 -5.33
C ALA A 180 4.24 26.75 -6.30
N GLY A 181 3.90 26.92 -7.57
CA GLY A 181 4.88 27.18 -8.64
C GLY A 181 5.64 25.95 -9.14
N PHE A 182 5.24 24.73 -8.76
CA PHE A 182 5.83 23.50 -9.30
C PHE A 182 5.70 23.42 -10.82
N VAL A 183 6.84 23.20 -11.49
CA VAL A 183 6.90 22.96 -12.93
C VAL A 183 7.27 21.49 -13.18
N PRO A 184 6.39 20.70 -13.83
CA PRO A 184 6.68 19.30 -14.09
C PRO A 184 7.86 19.17 -15.08
N ALA A 185 8.80 18.30 -14.75
CA ALA A 185 9.94 18.06 -15.63
C ALA A 185 9.49 17.44 -16.96
N ALA A 186 10.02 17.93 -18.08
CA ALA A 186 9.81 17.33 -19.38
C ALA A 186 10.30 15.87 -19.41
N LEU A 187 9.59 15.00 -20.13
CA LEU A 187 9.88 13.57 -20.17
C LEU A 187 11.30 13.28 -20.65
N GLY A 188 11.78 13.99 -21.68
CA GLY A 188 13.16 13.86 -22.17
C GLY A 188 14.22 14.16 -21.10
N ARG A 189 14.01 15.16 -20.22
CA ARG A 189 14.93 15.45 -19.11
C ARG A 189 14.93 14.32 -18.08
N ARG A 190 13.76 13.73 -17.80
CA ARG A 190 13.66 12.57 -16.89
C ARG A 190 14.35 11.33 -17.48
N THR A 191 14.18 11.09 -18.78
CA THR A 191 14.85 9.99 -19.50
C THR A 191 16.36 10.18 -19.52
N LEU A 192 16.87 11.37 -19.84
CA LEU A 192 18.31 11.67 -19.80
C LEU A 192 18.88 11.54 -18.39
N ALA A 193 18.18 12.04 -17.37
CA ALA A 193 18.56 11.84 -15.97
C ALA A 193 18.66 10.35 -15.61
N PHE A 194 17.70 9.54 -16.06
CA PHE A 194 17.71 8.09 -15.84
C PHE A 194 18.87 7.39 -16.55
N ILE A 195 19.18 7.75 -17.81
CA ILE A 195 20.34 7.20 -18.53
C ILE A 195 21.63 7.52 -17.78
N LEU A 196 21.77 8.75 -17.29
CA LEU A 196 22.95 9.18 -16.55
C LEU A 196 23.04 8.45 -15.19
N ASP A 197 21.93 8.32 -14.46
CA ASP A 197 21.86 7.52 -13.25
C ASP A 197 22.25 6.06 -13.51
N TYR A 198 21.79 5.47 -14.62
CA TYR A 198 22.13 4.10 -15.01
C TYR A 198 23.64 3.94 -15.21
N LEU A 199 24.29 4.85 -15.96
CA LEU A 199 25.75 4.83 -16.14
C LEU A 199 26.50 4.93 -14.81
N ILE A 200 26.07 5.83 -13.92
CA ILE A 200 26.65 5.98 -12.58
C ILE A 200 26.50 4.69 -11.77
N ILE A 201 25.31 4.10 -11.75
CA ILE A 201 25.04 2.87 -10.99
C ILE A 201 25.82 1.71 -11.57
N SER A 202 25.91 1.55 -12.89
CA SER A 202 26.72 0.50 -13.51
C SER A 202 28.19 0.60 -13.09
N PHE A 203 28.75 1.81 -13.10
CA PHE A 203 30.11 2.04 -12.62
C PHE A 203 30.23 1.76 -11.12
N LEU A 204 29.30 2.26 -10.30
CA LEU A 204 29.30 2.05 -8.86
C LEU A 204 29.18 0.56 -8.49
N SER A 205 28.29 -0.18 -9.15
CA SER A 205 28.12 -1.63 -8.95
C SER A 205 29.38 -2.38 -9.31
N PHE A 206 30.06 -2.02 -10.41
CA PHE A 206 31.34 -2.62 -10.76
C PHE A 206 32.38 -2.40 -9.65
N VAL A 207 32.50 -1.17 -9.14
CA VAL A 207 33.41 -0.85 -8.01
C VAL A 207 33.05 -1.65 -6.77
N VAL A 208 31.77 -1.74 -6.41
CA VAL A 208 31.29 -2.50 -5.25
C VAL A 208 31.65 -3.98 -5.37
N ILE A 209 31.34 -4.60 -6.51
CA ILE A 209 31.63 -6.02 -6.76
C ILE A 209 33.15 -6.26 -6.72
N TYR A 210 33.94 -5.39 -7.34
CA TYR A 210 35.39 -5.48 -7.30
C TYR A 210 35.94 -5.40 -5.86
N LEU A 211 35.47 -4.45 -5.06
CA LEU A 211 35.89 -4.31 -3.65
C LEU A 211 35.48 -5.52 -2.81
N LEU A 212 34.25 -6.02 -2.98
CA LEU A 212 33.79 -7.23 -2.29
C LEU A 212 34.63 -8.45 -2.68
N GLY A 213 35.02 -8.57 -3.95
CA GLY A 213 35.90 -9.62 -4.44
C GLY A 213 37.30 -9.52 -3.84
N MET A 214 37.89 -8.32 -3.75
CA MET A 214 39.18 -8.11 -3.09
C MET A 214 39.15 -8.45 -1.60
N LEU A 215 38.01 -8.27 -0.94
CA LEU A 215 37.80 -8.63 0.46
C LEU A 215 37.45 -10.12 0.65
N ASN A 216 37.45 -10.91 -0.42
CA ASN A 216 37.00 -12.32 -0.43
C ASN A 216 35.59 -12.51 0.15
N LEU A 217 34.72 -11.51 0.02
CA LEU A 217 33.31 -11.58 0.46
C LEU A 217 32.40 -12.19 -0.61
N ILE A 218 32.85 -12.19 -1.86
CA ILE A 218 32.15 -12.81 -2.99
C ILE A 218 33.14 -13.64 -3.79
N ASP A 219 32.65 -14.73 -4.38
CA ASP A 219 33.46 -15.54 -5.28
C ASP A 219 33.60 -14.84 -6.63
N ILE A 220 34.83 -14.48 -7.01
CA ILE A 220 35.18 -13.90 -8.30
C ILE A 220 35.77 -14.92 -9.28
N THR A 221 35.89 -16.18 -8.87
CA THR A 221 36.41 -17.29 -9.69
C THR A 221 35.67 -17.42 -11.03
N PRO A 222 34.32 -17.34 -11.09
CA PRO A 222 33.61 -17.41 -12.37
C PRO A 222 34.04 -16.34 -13.38
N PHE A 223 34.38 -15.14 -12.90
CA PHE A 223 34.89 -14.08 -13.77
C PHE A 223 36.29 -14.41 -14.31
N GLN A 224 37.17 -14.96 -13.47
CA GLN A 224 38.53 -15.34 -13.88
C GLN A 224 38.51 -16.48 -14.90
N GLU A 225 37.66 -17.49 -14.68
CA GLU A 225 37.45 -18.60 -15.60
C GLU A 225 36.89 -18.11 -16.93
N TYR A 226 35.85 -17.26 -16.90
CA TYR A 226 35.30 -16.63 -18.10
C TYR A 226 36.37 -15.87 -18.89
N PHE A 227 37.18 -15.01 -18.26
CA PHE A 227 38.23 -14.28 -18.95
C PHE A 227 39.35 -15.17 -19.48
N THR A 228 39.61 -16.31 -18.84
CA THR A 228 40.61 -17.28 -19.29
C THR A 228 40.14 -18.01 -20.54
N LEU A 229 38.89 -18.48 -20.54
CA LEU A 229 38.27 -19.12 -21.70
C LEU A 229 38.04 -18.13 -22.85
N ALA A 230 37.62 -16.89 -22.55
CA ALA A 230 37.39 -15.85 -23.55
C ALA A 230 38.65 -15.42 -24.30
N LYS A 231 39.84 -15.54 -23.71
CA LYS A 231 41.11 -15.27 -24.43
C LYS A 231 41.36 -16.27 -25.57
N GLY A 232 40.76 -17.45 -25.53
CA GLY A 232 40.91 -18.50 -26.54
C GLY A 232 39.92 -18.42 -27.71
N HIS A 233 38.80 -17.71 -27.55
CA HIS A 233 37.73 -17.61 -28.55
C HIS A 233 37.61 -16.18 -29.06
N LEU A 234 37.80 -15.98 -30.38
CA LEU A 234 37.84 -14.65 -30.99
C LEU A 234 36.45 -14.07 -31.31
N SER A 235 35.39 -14.90 -31.35
CA SER A 235 34.05 -14.43 -31.66
C SER A 235 33.09 -14.56 -30.47
N VAL A 236 32.21 -13.58 -30.31
CA VAL A 236 31.13 -13.59 -29.31
C VAL A 236 30.16 -14.74 -29.57
N GLU A 237 29.97 -15.11 -30.84
CA GLU A 237 29.11 -16.23 -31.24
C GLU A 237 29.64 -17.55 -30.67
N ASP A 238 30.95 -17.82 -30.81
CA ASP A 238 31.57 -19.03 -30.29
C ASP A 238 31.46 -19.10 -28.76
N LEU A 239 31.53 -17.96 -28.07
CA LEU A 239 31.34 -17.88 -26.62
C LEU A 239 29.90 -18.21 -26.20
N MET A 240 28.90 -17.79 -26.97
CA MET A 240 27.49 -18.05 -26.65
C MET A 240 27.06 -19.49 -26.92
N VAL A 241 27.72 -20.17 -27.87
CA VAL A 241 27.39 -21.55 -28.25
C VAL A 241 28.16 -22.58 -27.40
N ASN A 242 29.23 -22.19 -26.71
CA ASN A 242 30.04 -23.11 -25.91
C ASN A 242 29.26 -23.62 -24.66
N PRO A 243 28.98 -24.94 -24.56
CA PRO A 243 28.24 -25.50 -23.43
C PRO A 243 29.00 -25.41 -22.09
N GLU A 244 30.34 -25.34 -22.11
CA GLU A 244 31.17 -25.20 -20.91
C GLU A 244 31.05 -23.81 -20.28
N LEU A 245 30.72 -22.78 -21.08
CA LEU A 245 30.55 -21.41 -20.62
C LEU A 245 29.18 -21.16 -19.98
N GLN A 246 28.16 -21.95 -20.30
CA GLN A 246 26.82 -21.76 -19.76
C GLN A 246 26.76 -21.75 -18.22
N PRO A 247 27.32 -22.74 -17.49
CA PRO A 247 27.28 -22.73 -16.03
C PRO A 247 28.07 -21.54 -15.44
N ILE A 248 29.23 -21.22 -16.00
CA ILE A 248 30.08 -20.09 -15.57
C ILE A 248 29.32 -18.77 -15.75
N MET A 249 28.70 -18.56 -16.91
CA MET A 249 27.89 -17.38 -17.19
C MET A 249 26.67 -17.30 -16.26
N GLN A 250 26.01 -18.42 -15.98
CA GLN A 250 24.88 -18.45 -15.05
C GLN A 250 25.29 -18.02 -13.65
N GLU A 251 26.45 -18.49 -13.17
CA GLU A 251 26.99 -18.10 -11.87
C GLU A 251 27.40 -16.62 -11.84
N MET A 252 28.10 -16.14 -12.87
CA MET A 252 28.42 -14.72 -13.03
C MET A 252 27.15 -13.85 -13.02
N ILE A 253 26.13 -14.23 -13.79
CA ILE A 253 24.86 -13.51 -13.85
C ILE A 253 24.19 -13.50 -12.48
N SER A 254 24.22 -14.61 -11.74
CA SER A 254 23.67 -14.68 -10.38
C SER A 254 24.34 -13.69 -9.43
N VAL A 255 25.69 -13.70 -9.38
CA VAL A 255 26.48 -12.78 -8.55
C VAL A 255 26.23 -11.34 -8.96
N LEU A 256 26.32 -11.03 -10.26
CA LEU A 256 26.06 -9.68 -10.79
C LEU A 256 24.64 -9.22 -10.43
N THR A 257 23.63 -10.07 -10.63
CA THR A 257 22.23 -9.72 -10.40
C THR A 257 22.00 -9.32 -8.94
N ILE A 258 22.48 -10.10 -7.97
CA ILE A 258 22.28 -9.81 -6.55
C ILE A 258 22.91 -8.46 -6.17
N TRP A 259 24.18 -8.26 -6.52
CA TRP A 259 24.94 -7.08 -6.07
C TRP A 259 24.60 -5.81 -6.84
N VAL A 260 24.34 -5.89 -8.15
CA VAL A 260 23.83 -4.77 -8.95
C VAL A 260 22.48 -4.32 -8.40
N SER A 261 21.60 -5.25 -8.07
CA SER A 261 20.26 -4.95 -7.54
C SER A 261 20.33 -4.27 -6.17
N LEU A 262 21.16 -4.78 -5.28
CA LEU A 262 21.39 -4.16 -3.97
C LEU A 262 21.94 -2.74 -4.13
N THR A 263 22.95 -2.55 -4.98
CA THR A 263 23.55 -1.24 -5.25
C THR A 263 22.51 -0.28 -5.83
N PHE A 264 21.70 -0.73 -6.77
CA PHE A 264 20.65 0.06 -7.41
C PHE A 264 19.62 0.54 -6.38
N VAL A 265 19.10 -0.37 -5.54
CA VAL A 265 18.10 -0.04 -4.52
C VAL A 265 18.68 0.94 -3.50
N LEU A 266 19.89 0.65 -2.98
CA LEU A 266 20.55 1.52 -2.01
C LEU A 266 20.82 2.91 -2.61
N TYR A 267 21.32 2.99 -3.84
CA TYR A 267 21.59 4.24 -4.53
C TYR A 267 20.34 5.12 -4.62
N PHE A 268 19.22 4.59 -5.14
CA PHE A 268 18.00 5.38 -5.31
C PHE A 268 17.34 5.70 -3.98
N VAL A 269 17.19 4.73 -3.07
CA VAL A 269 16.54 4.96 -1.78
C VAL A 269 17.28 6.03 -0.98
N LEU A 270 18.60 5.93 -0.85
CA LEU A 270 19.39 6.89 -0.08
C LEU A 270 19.37 8.28 -0.70
N LEU A 271 19.61 8.39 -2.01
CA LEU A 271 19.69 9.70 -2.66
C LEU A 271 18.32 10.40 -2.76
N GLU A 272 17.27 9.65 -3.09
CA GLU A 272 15.92 10.23 -3.15
C GLU A 272 15.42 10.62 -1.76
N LYS A 273 15.78 9.87 -0.71
CA LYS A 273 15.40 10.23 0.65
C LYS A 273 16.14 11.47 1.17
N LEU A 274 17.46 11.53 0.96
CA LEU A 274 18.32 12.56 1.54
C LEU A 274 18.27 13.87 0.74
N TYR A 275 18.27 13.78 -0.59
CA TYR A 275 18.35 14.94 -1.47
C TYR A 275 17.06 15.22 -2.24
N GLY A 276 16.07 14.32 -2.18
CA GLY A 276 14.89 14.40 -3.05
C GLY A 276 15.23 14.12 -4.52
N ALA A 277 16.44 13.66 -4.84
CA ALA A 277 16.89 13.47 -6.22
C ALA A 277 18.11 12.54 -6.27
N SER A 278 18.14 11.67 -7.28
CA SER A 278 19.34 10.94 -7.70
C SER A 278 20.36 11.88 -8.37
N LEU A 279 21.61 11.44 -8.56
CA LEU A 279 22.66 12.32 -9.10
C LEU A 279 22.33 12.81 -10.51
N GLY A 280 21.81 11.94 -11.38
CA GLY A 280 21.33 12.33 -12.71
C GLY A 280 20.21 13.36 -12.62
N LYS A 281 19.23 13.16 -11.73
CA LYS A 281 18.16 14.14 -11.50
C LYS A 281 18.69 15.49 -11.01
N ARG A 282 19.70 15.49 -10.13
CA ARG A 282 20.35 16.72 -9.65
C ARG A 282 21.03 17.50 -10.77
N LEU A 283 21.68 16.83 -11.73
CA LEU A 283 22.31 17.49 -12.88
C LEU A 283 21.32 18.25 -13.75
N PHE A 284 20.06 17.80 -13.83
CA PHE A 284 18.99 18.49 -14.54
C PHE A 284 18.14 19.42 -13.66
N ASN A 285 18.55 19.66 -12.41
CA ASN A 285 17.82 20.43 -11.39
C ASN A 285 16.40 19.93 -11.12
N ILE A 286 16.14 18.64 -11.33
CA ILE A 286 14.83 18.01 -11.08
C ILE A 286 14.86 17.26 -9.76
N ARG A 287 13.74 17.32 -9.03
CA ARG A 287 13.56 16.64 -7.74
C ARG A 287 12.23 15.90 -7.71
N VAL A 288 12.15 14.96 -6.79
CA VAL A 288 10.98 14.15 -6.48
C VAL A 288 10.35 14.71 -5.21
N TYR A 289 9.06 15.02 -5.28
CA TYR A 289 8.28 15.53 -4.15
C TYR A 289 7.15 14.57 -3.83
N SER A 290 6.80 14.46 -2.55
CA SER A 290 5.57 13.77 -2.13
C SER A 290 4.37 14.66 -2.39
N LEU A 291 3.31 14.13 -3.00
CA LEU A 291 2.03 14.85 -3.15
C LEU A 291 1.30 15.04 -1.81
N ARG A 292 1.58 14.19 -0.81
CA ARG A 292 0.89 14.24 0.49
C ARG A 292 1.42 15.35 1.37
N SER A 293 2.75 15.48 1.48
CA SER A 293 3.39 16.50 2.32
C SER A 293 3.83 17.74 1.53
N GLY A 294 3.99 17.61 0.21
CA GLY A 294 4.65 18.60 -0.65
C GLY A 294 6.14 18.83 -0.36
N GLY A 295 6.72 18.06 0.56
CA GLY A 295 8.14 18.10 0.92
C GLY A 295 8.91 16.88 0.44
N LEU A 296 10.04 16.59 1.11
CA LEU A 296 10.81 15.38 0.89
C LEU A 296 9.97 14.14 1.23
N MET A 297 10.23 13.04 0.51
CA MET A 297 9.58 11.76 0.76
C MET A 297 9.96 11.15 2.11
N SER A 298 9.02 10.42 2.70
CA SER A 298 9.30 9.51 3.82
C SER A 298 10.06 8.27 3.32
N TRP A 299 10.76 7.59 4.25
CA TRP A 299 11.52 6.37 3.93
C TRP A 299 10.66 5.29 3.28
N ASN A 300 9.47 5.04 3.84
CA ASN A 300 8.56 4.02 3.31
C ASN A 300 8.15 4.31 1.86
N VAL A 301 7.88 5.58 1.53
CA VAL A 301 7.52 5.99 0.17
C VAL A 301 8.71 5.88 -0.77
N ALA A 302 9.93 6.25 -0.32
CA ALA A 302 11.15 6.11 -1.10
C ALA A 302 11.47 4.64 -1.43
N ILE A 303 11.41 3.75 -0.43
CA ILE A 303 11.63 2.32 -0.60
C ILE A 303 10.57 1.73 -1.52
N PHE A 304 9.28 1.97 -1.23
CA PHE A 304 8.18 1.43 -2.04
C PHE A 304 8.28 1.87 -3.51
N ARG A 305 8.53 3.15 -3.75
CA ARG A 305 8.69 3.70 -5.10
C ARG A 305 9.88 3.07 -5.83
N THR A 306 11.02 2.93 -5.14
CA THR A 306 12.24 2.34 -5.72
C THR A 306 12.02 0.87 -6.04
N MET A 307 11.39 0.11 -5.15
CA MET A 307 11.08 -1.31 -5.36
C MET A 307 10.09 -1.49 -6.52
N LEU A 308 9.05 -0.67 -6.60
CA LEU A 308 8.09 -0.72 -7.70
C LEU A 308 8.76 -0.42 -9.05
N PHE A 309 9.66 0.56 -9.07
CA PHE A 309 10.44 0.88 -10.25
C PHE A 309 11.41 -0.24 -10.62
N TYR A 310 12.12 -0.82 -9.66
CA TYR A 310 13.06 -1.91 -9.87
C TYR A 310 12.37 -3.19 -10.34
N ILE A 311 11.26 -3.60 -9.71
CA ILE A 311 10.47 -4.77 -10.13
C ILE A 311 9.92 -4.55 -11.53
N GLY A 312 9.38 -3.35 -11.80
CA GLY A 312 8.95 -2.97 -13.15
C GLY A 312 10.09 -3.12 -14.15
N LEU A 313 11.25 -2.53 -13.88
CA LEU A 313 12.41 -2.59 -14.77
C LEU A 313 12.87 -4.04 -15.02
N ASN A 314 12.96 -4.89 -14.00
CA ASN A 314 13.36 -6.29 -14.16
C ASN A 314 12.33 -7.10 -14.95
N PHE A 315 11.05 -6.89 -14.67
CA PHE A 315 9.97 -7.53 -15.43
C PHE A 315 10.01 -7.13 -16.89
N LEU A 316 10.31 -5.85 -17.16
CA LEU A 316 10.52 -5.35 -18.51
C LEU A 316 11.73 -6.03 -19.16
N THR A 317 12.89 -6.08 -18.52
CA THR A 317 14.10 -6.67 -19.13
C THR A 317 14.02 -8.19 -19.32
N ALA A 318 13.20 -8.90 -18.55
CA ALA A 318 13.04 -10.35 -18.65
C ALA A 318 12.45 -10.80 -20.00
N ILE A 319 11.67 -9.94 -20.68
CA ILE A 319 11.08 -10.24 -21.98
C ILE A 319 11.43 -9.08 -22.93
N PRO A 320 12.54 -9.15 -23.69
CA PRO A 320 13.13 -7.99 -24.36
C PRO A 320 12.15 -7.15 -25.20
N ILE A 321 11.30 -7.81 -25.99
CA ILE A 321 10.32 -7.13 -26.86
C ILE A 321 9.14 -6.58 -26.05
N VAL A 322 8.55 -7.40 -25.18
CA VAL A 322 7.39 -7.01 -24.37
C VAL A 322 7.76 -5.91 -23.37
N GLY A 323 8.95 -5.99 -22.80
CA GLY A 323 9.52 -5.01 -21.91
C GLY A 323 9.72 -3.65 -22.53
N GLY A 324 10.29 -3.62 -23.74
CA GLY A 324 10.42 -2.37 -24.50
C GLY A 324 9.06 -1.71 -24.72
N ILE A 325 8.04 -2.50 -25.09
CA ILE A 325 6.67 -2.01 -25.28
C ILE A 325 6.06 -1.52 -23.97
N LEU A 326 6.17 -2.28 -22.88
CA LEU A 326 5.65 -1.88 -21.57
C LEU A 326 6.34 -0.62 -21.04
N PHE A 327 7.65 -0.49 -21.23
CA PHE A 327 8.39 0.73 -20.91
C PHE A 327 7.82 1.92 -21.66
N LEU A 328 7.63 1.76 -22.97
CA LEU A 328 7.08 2.80 -23.83
C LEU A 328 5.65 3.16 -23.42
N ILE A 329 4.82 2.19 -23.02
CA ILE A 329 3.48 2.44 -22.44
C ILE A 329 3.59 3.26 -21.16
N THR A 330 4.53 2.95 -20.25
CA THR A 330 4.69 3.75 -19.02
C THR A 330 5.13 5.18 -19.29
N LEU A 331 5.96 5.40 -20.33
CA LEU A 331 6.36 6.74 -20.79
C LEU A 331 5.19 7.48 -21.46
N LEU A 332 4.43 6.79 -22.33
CA LEU A 332 3.25 7.36 -22.97
C LEU A 332 2.16 7.70 -21.94
N TRP A 333 2.00 6.88 -20.90
CA TRP A 333 1.08 7.17 -19.81
C TRP A 333 1.40 8.50 -19.12
N ALA A 334 2.68 8.83 -18.97
CA ALA A 334 3.10 10.11 -18.42
C ALA A 334 2.69 11.31 -19.29
N THR A 335 2.40 11.12 -20.58
CA THR A 335 1.85 12.19 -21.44
C THR A 335 0.36 12.42 -21.21
N ARG A 336 -0.36 11.43 -20.68
CA ARG A 336 -1.80 11.51 -20.41
C ARG A 336 -2.14 12.34 -19.17
N ASP A 337 -1.20 12.54 -18.25
CA ASP A 337 -1.37 13.42 -17.09
C ASP A 337 -0.82 14.83 -17.43
N PRO A 338 -1.66 15.77 -17.94
CA PRO A 338 -1.18 17.08 -18.38
C PRO A 338 -0.66 17.93 -17.22
N LEU A 339 -1.09 17.64 -15.98
CA LEU A 339 -0.80 18.47 -14.81
C LEU A 339 0.59 18.14 -14.24
N PHE A 340 0.86 16.87 -13.99
CA PHE A 340 2.08 16.45 -13.28
C PHE A 340 3.01 15.57 -14.12
N LYS A 341 2.52 15.11 -15.28
CA LYS A 341 3.21 14.16 -16.16
C LYS A 341 3.71 12.94 -15.39
N ARG A 342 2.89 12.38 -14.49
CA ARG A 342 3.29 11.27 -13.61
C ARG A 342 3.43 9.98 -14.40
N THR A 343 4.51 9.25 -14.16
CA THR A 343 4.62 7.86 -14.62
C THR A 343 3.74 6.96 -13.75
N LEU A 344 3.53 5.72 -14.20
CA LEU A 344 2.71 4.75 -13.48
C LEU A 344 3.21 4.52 -12.04
N TYR A 345 4.52 4.38 -11.85
CA TYR A 345 5.10 4.18 -10.52
C TYR A 345 5.07 5.46 -9.66
N ASP A 346 5.19 6.65 -10.26
CA ASP A 346 5.03 7.91 -9.53
C ASP A 346 3.60 8.09 -9.02
N LEU A 347 2.61 7.65 -9.81
CA LEU A 347 1.19 7.66 -9.44
C LEU A 347 0.93 6.77 -8.22
N PHE A 348 1.39 5.52 -8.23
CA PHE A 348 1.23 4.60 -7.10
C PHE A 348 1.98 5.05 -5.85
N ALA A 349 3.17 5.64 -6.01
CA ALA A 349 3.93 6.19 -4.89
C ALA A 349 3.37 7.51 -4.34
N GLY A 350 2.43 8.15 -5.05
CA GLY A 350 1.93 9.48 -4.68
C GLY A 350 3.02 10.55 -4.77
N THR A 351 3.84 10.51 -5.82
CA THR A 351 4.99 11.40 -6.02
C THR A 351 4.91 12.15 -7.34
N ILE A 352 5.65 13.26 -7.43
CA ILE A 352 5.78 14.06 -8.65
C ILE A 352 7.25 14.44 -8.88
N VAL A 353 7.64 14.61 -10.14
CA VAL A 353 9.03 14.92 -10.52
C VAL A 353 9.09 16.24 -11.30
N GLY A 354 9.83 17.22 -10.79
CA GLY A 354 9.89 18.55 -11.37
C GLY A 354 10.80 19.52 -10.62
N THR A 355 10.59 20.81 -10.88
CA THR A 355 11.39 21.92 -10.35
C THR A 355 10.50 22.89 -9.57
N LEU A 356 11.03 23.46 -8.49
CA LEU A 356 10.40 24.57 -7.77
C LEU A 356 11.24 25.85 -8.01
N PRO A 357 10.61 27.02 -8.28
CA PRO A 357 11.31 28.24 -8.69
C PRO A 357 12.23 28.83 -7.61
N ASN A 358 11.95 28.58 -6.32
CA ASN A 358 12.66 29.20 -5.20
C ASN A 358 13.84 28.39 -4.66
N GLN A 359 14.32 27.36 -5.37
CA GLN A 359 15.41 26.48 -4.91
C GLN A 359 16.60 26.46 -5.87
N LYS A 360 17.14 27.64 -6.21
CA LYS A 360 18.43 27.74 -6.92
C LYS A 360 19.60 27.56 -5.97
#